data_AF-A0A6N7LJJ3-F1
#
_entry.id   AF-A0A6N7LJJ3-F1
#
_cell.length_a   1.000
_cell.length_b   1.000
_cell.length_c   1.000
_cell.angle_alpha   90.00
_cell.angle_beta   90.00
_cell.angle_gamma   90.00
#
_symmetry.space_group_name_H-M   'P 1'
#
loop_
_entity.id
_entity.type
_entity.pdbx_description
1 polymer ?
#
loop_
_entity_poly.entity_id
_entity_poly.type
_entity_poly.pdbx_seq_one_letter_code
_entity_poly.pdbx_strand_id
1 'polypeptide(L)' 'MADDPKKKGRDRSRVSTQEHEVAYIVKTAKVTRQKALEAIREAGPSREKVMGYLAKK' A
#
# COMPACT_ATOMS: atom_id res chain seq x y z
N MET A 1 -31.31 -10.85 8.27
CA MET A 1 -30.28 -10.76 7.21
C MET A 1 -30.31 -9.35 6.66
N ALA A 2 -29.25 -8.58 6.87
CA ALA A 2 -28.94 -7.36 6.14
C ALA A 2 -27.48 -7.03 6.45
N ASP A 3 -26.56 -7.71 5.78
CA ASP A 3 -25.19 -7.22 5.67
C ASP A 3 -25.27 -5.86 4.99
N ASP A 4 -25.10 -4.78 5.77
CA ASP A 4 -24.91 -3.45 5.23
C ASP A 4 -23.84 -3.50 4.13
N PRO A 5 -24.18 -3.30 2.84
CA PRO A 5 -23.19 -3.36 1.76
C PRO A 5 -22.17 -2.22 1.84
N LYS A 6 -22.39 -1.25 2.76
CA LYS A 6 -21.45 -0.18 3.11
C LYS A 6 -20.32 -0.61 4.03
N LYS A 7 -20.42 -1.75 4.72
CA LYS A 7 -19.27 -2.35 5.42
C LYS A 7 -18.46 -3.21 4.45
N LYS A 8 -18.00 -2.59 3.36
CA LYS A 8 -17.03 -3.18 2.45
C LYS A 8 -15.80 -3.49 3.30
N GLY A 9 -15.62 -4.78 3.60
CA GLY A 9 -14.78 -5.25 4.69
C GLY A 9 -13.41 -4.57 4.70
N ARG A 10 -12.98 -4.15 5.89
CA ARG A 10 -11.64 -3.63 6.24
C ARG A 10 -10.71 -3.65 5.04
N ASP A 11 -10.62 -2.51 4.32
CA ASP A 11 -9.89 -2.38 3.05
C ASP A 11 -8.55 -3.14 3.10
N ARG A 12 -8.56 -4.39 2.62
CA ARG A 12 -7.38 -5.29 2.68
C ARG A 12 -6.25 -4.78 1.79
N SER A 13 -6.58 -3.84 0.90
CA SER A 13 -5.68 -3.16 -0.01
C SER A 13 -4.99 -1.95 0.62
N ARG A 14 -5.29 -1.61 1.90
CA ARG A 14 -4.65 -0.46 2.55
C ARG A 14 -3.26 -0.81 3.11
N VAL A 15 -2.25 -0.17 2.55
CA VAL A 15 -0.88 -0.09 3.06
C VAL A 15 -0.81 1.00 4.11
N SER A 16 -0.20 0.67 5.24
CA SER A 16 0.17 1.61 6.29
C SER A 16 1.68 1.82 6.27
N THR A 17 2.17 2.90 6.89
CA THR A 17 3.62 3.16 7.09
C THR A 17 4.29 2.23 8.10
N GLN A 18 3.58 1.18 8.55
CA GLN A 18 4.09 0.16 9.45
C GLN A 18 5.25 -0.60 8.81
N GLU A 19 6.24 -0.98 9.63
CA GLU A 19 7.50 -1.54 9.14
C GLU A 19 7.32 -2.83 8.35
N HIS A 20 6.33 -3.68 8.68
CA HIS A 20 6.06 -4.91 7.94
C HIS A 20 5.56 -4.65 6.51
N GLU A 21 4.73 -3.63 6.30
CA GLU A 21 4.24 -3.25 4.98
C GLU A 21 5.35 -2.58 4.15
N VAL A 22 6.13 -1.69 4.78
CA VAL A 22 7.27 -1.03 4.12
C VAL A 22 8.33 -2.07 3.73
N ALA A 23 8.63 -3.03 4.61
CA ALA A 23 9.55 -4.13 4.31
C ALA A 23 9.04 -5.01 3.17
N TYR A 24 7.74 -5.30 3.12
CA TYR A 24 7.13 -6.01 2.01
C TYR A 24 7.33 -5.25 0.68
N ILE A 25 7.08 -3.94 0.66
CA ILE A 25 7.24 -3.11 -0.54
C ILE A 25 8.71 -3.03 -0.97
N VAL A 26 9.62 -2.79 -0.02
CA VAL A 26 11.07 -2.80 -0.24
C VAL A 26 11.52 -4.13 -0.86
N LYS A 27 11.04 -5.26 -0.32
CA LYS A 27 11.37 -6.58 -0.83
C LYS A 27 10.79 -6.85 -2.22
N THR A 28 9.55 -6.42 -2.45
CA THR A 28 8.80 -6.72 -3.69
C THR A 28 9.27 -5.83 -4.85
N ALA A 29 9.40 -4.53 -4.60
CA ALA A 29 9.86 -3.56 -5.59
C ALA A 29 11.39 -3.39 -5.62
N LYS A 30 12.13 -4.05 -4.72
CA LYS A 30 13.60 -3.93 -4.57
C LYS A 30 14.08 -2.47 -4.43
N VAL A 31 13.27 -1.63 -3.79
CA VAL A 31 13.56 -0.21 -3.58
C VAL A 31 14.08 0.06 -2.17
N THR A 32 14.70 1.22 -1.96
CA THR A 32 15.08 1.65 -0.61
C THR A 32 13.86 1.98 0.25
N ARG A 33 14.01 1.87 1.57
CA ARG A 33 12.96 2.24 2.55
C ARG A 33 12.42 3.65 2.30
N GLN A 34 13.30 4.60 1.99
CA GLN A 34 12.92 5.98 1.69
C GLN A 34 12.00 6.07 0.47
N LYS A 35 12.35 5.40 -0.64
CA LYS A 35 11.51 5.36 -1.84
C LYS A 35 10.16 4.69 -1.58
N ALA A 36 10.12 3.65 -0.75
CA ALA A 36 8.86 3.01 -0.36
C ALA A 36 7.97 3.96 0.45
N LEU A 37 8.54 4.71 1.40
CA LEU A 37 7.79 5.70 2.19
C LEU A 37 7.30 6.88 1.35
N GLU A 38 8.14 7.36 0.42
CA GLU A 38 7.78 8.41 -0.53
C GLU A 38 6.62 7.95 -1.42
N ALA A 39 6.69 6.72 -1.96
CA ALA A 39 5.62 6.13 -2.75
C ALA A 39 4.32 5.95 -1.94
N ILE A 40 4.38 5.57 -0.66
CA ILE A 40 3.20 5.52 0.22
C ILE A 40 2.60 6.91 0.45
N ARG A 41 3.46 7.94 0.57
CA ARG A 41 3.01 9.33 0.76
C ARG A 41 2.38 9.92 -0.50
N GLU A 42 2.93 9.62 -1.67
CA GLU A 42 2.45 10.13 -2.97
C GLU A 42 1.26 9.35 -3.51
N ALA A 43 1.34 8.00 -3.50
CA ALA A 43 0.28 7.15 -4.03
C ALA A 43 -0.88 6.92 -3.04
N GLY A 44 -0.67 7.29 -1.78
CA GLY A 44 -1.62 7.13 -0.68
C GLY A 44 -1.61 5.70 -0.11
N PRO A 45 -2.57 5.37 0.78
CA PRO A 45 -2.59 4.10 1.48
C PRO A 45 -2.98 2.92 0.57
N SER A 46 -3.10 3.04 -0.75
CA SER A 46 -3.53 1.90 -1.59
C SER A 46 -2.33 1.11 -2.12
N ARG A 47 -2.22 -0.18 -1.79
CA ARG A 47 -1.11 -1.05 -2.23
C ARG A 47 -0.92 -1.06 -3.74
N GLU A 48 -2.03 -1.19 -4.46
CA GLU A 48 -2.03 -1.20 -5.93
C GLU A 48 -1.47 0.10 -6.51
N LYS A 49 -1.80 1.24 -5.90
CA LYS A 49 -1.27 2.54 -6.34
C LYS A 49 0.20 2.68 -6.00
N VAL A 50 0.63 2.25 -4.81
CA VAL A 50 2.05 2.30 -4.40
C VAL A 50 2.91 1.42 -5.31
N MET A 51 2.49 0.18 -5.57
CA MET A 51 3.22 -0.69 -6.49
C MET A 51 3.17 -0.17 -7.92
N GLY A 52 2.05 0.37 -8.38
CA GLY A 52 1.94 1.02 -9.69
C GLY A 52 2.85 2.24 -9.83
N TYR A 53 3.00 3.04 -8.76
CA TYR A 53 3.92 4.18 -8.72
C TYR A 53 5.38 3.72 -8.80
N LEU A 54 5.73 2.68 -8.05
CA LEU A 54 7.08 2.10 -8.06
C LEU A 54 7.41 1.34 -9.35
N ALA A 55 6.42 0.78 -10.05
CA ALA A 55 6.61 0.08 -11.32
C ALA A 55 6.69 1.02 -12.53
N LYS A 56 6.18 2.26 -12.41
CA LYS A 56 6.21 3.28 -13.47
C LYS A 56 7.52 4.07 -13.55
N LYS A 57 8.45 3.88 -12.60
CA LYS A 57 9.66 4.70 -12.43
C LYS A 57 10.90 3.82 -12.51
#